data_AF-A0A7Z9K9J0-F1
#
_entry.id   AF-A0A7Z9K9J0-F1
#
_cell.length_a   1.000
_cell.length_b   1.000
_cell.length_c   1.000
_cell.angle_alpha   90.00
_cell.angle_beta   90.00
_cell.angle_gamma   90.00
#
_symmetry.space_group_name_H-M   'P 1'
#
loop_
_entity.id
_entity.type
_entity.pdbx_description
1 polymer ?
#
loop_
_entity_poly.entity_id
_entity_poly.type
_entity_poly.pdbx_seq_one_letter_code
_entity_poly.pdbx_strand_id
1 'polypeptide(L)'
;MQRRTPPESLGHYDHFEANLTDMCIRAVQEASIAQVELAASYHYEFMTDAITAEAKVIEALEGLKIKSLPLGLFSDCGPDVPFLWGQLPLARLIDESVFTCEEGVKKPAEAIYAPPSMTPGPAS
;
A
#
# COMPACT_ATOMS: atom_id res chain seq x y z
N MET A 1 14.81 -27.45 5.97
CA MET A 1 15.09 -26.25 5.16
C MET A 1 13.86 -25.34 5.27
N GLN A 2 13.85 -24.39 6.21
CA GLN A 2 12.74 -23.44 6.34
C GLN A 2 12.77 -22.53 5.11
N ARG A 3 11.69 -22.49 4.33
CA ARG A 3 11.52 -21.44 3.31
C ARG A 3 11.45 -20.13 4.08
N ARG A 4 12.49 -19.30 4.02
CA ARG A 4 12.41 -17.93 4.52
C ARG A 4 11.30 -17.25 3.73
N THR A 5 10.28 -16.76 4.44
CA THR A 5 9.26 -15.92 3.83
C THR A 5 9.99 -14.74 3.17
N PRO A 6 9.71 -14.41 1.90
CA PRO A 6 10.44 -13.34 1.25
C PRO A 6 10.21 -12.01 1.99
N PRO A 7 11.24 -11.17 2.18
CA PRO A 7 11.12 -9.89 2.88
C PRO A 7 10.03 -8.98 2.28
N GLU A 8 9.78 -9.06 0.97
CA GLU A 8 8.69 -8.35 0.29
C GLU A 8 7.29 -8.65 0.85
N SER A 9 7.11 -9.77 1.56
CA SER A 9 5.80 -10.25 2.01
C SER A 9 5.31 -9.70 3.36
N LEU A 10 6.12 -8.86 4.03
CA LEU A 10 5.84 -8.35 5.39
C LEU A 10 6.00 -6.82 5.52
N GLY A 11 6.16 -6.08 4.41
CA GLY A 11 6.43 -4.65 4.49
C GLY A 11 7.86 -4.31 4.94
N HIS A 12 8.84 -5.16 4.58
CA HIS A 12 10.22 -4.98 5.06
C HIS A 12 10.95 -3.75 4.47
N TYR A 13 10.38 -3.12 3.45
CA TYR A 13 11.00 -2.00 2.75
C TYR A 13 10.13 -0.76 2.90
N ASP A 14 10.74 0.33 3.36
CA ASP A 14 10.09 1.64 3.49
C ASP A 14 9.80 2.26 2.11
N HIS A 15 10.63 1.95 1.10
CA HIS A 15 10.56 2.51 -0.25
C HIS A 15 10.78 1.42 -1.31
N PHE A 16 10.22 1.61 -2.50
CA PHE A 16 10.33 0.63 -3.58
C PHE A 16 11.78 0.43 -4.06
N GLU A 17 12.59 1.49 -4.02
CA GLU A 17 14.00 1.50 -4.37
C GLU A 17 14.82 0.53 -3.49
N ALA A 18 14.47 0.43 -2.20
CA ALA A 18 15.13 -0.48 -1.28
C ALA A 18 14.80 -1.94 -1.61
N ASN A 19 13.55 -2.22 -1.97
CA ASN A 19 13.14 -3.53 -2.48
C ASN A 19 13.88 -3.86 -3.78
N LEU A 20 13.93 -2.93 -4.73
CA LEU A 20 14.60 -3.12 -6.01
C LEU A 20 16.10 -3.37 -5.85
N THR A 21 16.76 -2.64 -4.95
CA THR A 21 18.18 -2.84 -4.63
C THR A 21 18.43 -4.25 -4.08
N ASP A 22 17.60 -4.71 -3.12
CA ASP A 22 17.73 -6.06 -2.56
C ASP A 22 17.46 -7.14 -3.62
N MET A 23 16.49 -6.93 -4.51
CA MET A 23 16.24 -7.82 -5.64
C MET A 23 17.45 -7.94 -6.56
N CYS A 24 18.11 -6.83 -6.91
CA CYS A 24 19.33 -6.84 -7.71
C CYS A 24 20.45 -7.63 -7.00
N ILE A 25 20.70 -7.36 -5.73
CA ILE A 25 21.71 -8.07 -4.93
C ILE A 25 21.44 -9.57 -4.90
N ARG A 26 20.17 -9.98 -4.67
CA ARG A 26 19.74 -11.38 -4.66
C ARG A 26 19.89 -12.06 -6.02
N ALA A 27 19.80 -11.30 -7.11
CA ALA A 27 20.07 -11.77 -8.46
C ALA A 27 21.58 -11.81 -8.80
N VAL A 28 22.46 -11.51 -7.84
CA VAL A 28 23.93 -11.41 -8.04
C VAL A 28 24.28 -10.33 -9.07
N GLN A 29 23.45 -9.28 -9.15
CA GLN A 29 23.64 -8.13 -10.01
C GLN A 29 23.77 -6.88 -9.15
N GLU A 30 24.85 -6.13 -9.30
CA GLU A 30 24.93 -4.80 -8.70
C GLU A 30 24.24 -3.79 -9.62
N ALA A 31 23.48 -2.88 -9.01
CA ALA A 31 22.88 -1.73 -9.67
C ALA A 31 23.38 -0.45 -8.98
N SER A 32 23.79 0.53 -9.77
CA SER A 32 24.10 1.86 -9.24
C SER A 32 22.83 2.55 -8.72
N ILE A 33 23.00 3.51 -7.80
CA ILE A 33 21.90 4.33 -7.28
C ILE A 33 21.08 4.94 -8.43
N ALA A 34 21.74 5.51 -9.43
CA ALA A 34 21.07 6.11 -10.59
C ALA A 34 20.24 5.09 -11.42
N GLN A 35 20.68 3.84 -11.51
CA GLN A 35 19.91 2.79 -12.20
C GLN A 35 18.67 2.39 -11.39
N VAL A 36 18.80 2.30 -10.07
CA VAL A 36 17.68 2.01 -9.16
C VAL A 36 16.64 3.13 -9.23
N GLU A 37 17.07 4.39 -9.12
CA GLU A 37 16.19 5.56 -9.23
C GLU A 37 15.46 5.61 -10.58
N LEU A 38 16.18 5.38 -11.68
CA LEU A 38 15.58 5.36 -13.01
C LEU A 38 14.54 4.23 -13.15
N ALA A 39 14.87 3.03 -12.69
CA ALA A 39 13.94 1.90 -12.74
C ALA A 39 12.72 2.10 -11.83
N ALA A 40 12.90 2.66 -10.63
CA ALA A 40 11.81 3.05 -9.75
C ALA A 40 10.91 4.11 -10.40
N SER A 41 11.47 5.09 -11.11
CA SER A 41 10.67 6.08 -11.82
C SER A 41 9.74 5.45 -12.88
N TYR A 42 10.23 4.47 -13.65
CA TYR A 42 9.39 3.74 -14.61
C TYR A 42 8.31 2.91 -13.92
N HIS A 43 8.63 2.33 -12.76
CA HIS A 43 7.64 1.62 -11.94
C HIS A 43 6.54 2.56 -11.45
N TYR A 44 6.88 3.72 -10.91
CA TYR A 44 5.88 4.68 -10.43
C TYR A 44 4.99 5.24 -11.56
N GLU A 45 5.59 5.52 -12.73
CA GLU A 45 4.84 5.92 -13.92
C GLU A 45 3.83 4.83 -14.32
N PHE A 46 4.29 3.58 -14.43
CA PHE A 46 3.43 2.44 -14.73
C PHE A 46 2.32 2.25 -13.69
N MET A 47 2.65 2.30 -12.39
CA MET A 47 1.70 2.07 -11.31
C MET A 47 0.62 3.16 -11.24
N THR A 48 0.97 4.42 -11.55
CA THR A 48 0.02 5.53 -11.58
C THR A 48 -1.07 5.28 -12.62
N ASP A 49 -0.70 4.73 -13.79
CA ASP A 49 -1.66 4.40 -14.85
C ASP A 49 -2.38 3.06 -14.60
N ALA A 50 -1.69 2.10 -13.98
CA ALA A 50 -2.19 0.75 -13.77
C ALA A 50 -3.18 0.65 -12.59
N ILE A 51 -3.02 1.46 -11.53
CA ILE A 51 -3.96 1.48 -10.41
C ILE A 51 -5.17 2.34 -10.77
N THR A 52 -6.08 1.73 -11.51
CA THR A 52 -7.38 2.30 -11.85
C THR A 52 -8.49 1.35 -11.42
N ALA A 53 -9.62 1.90 -11.00
CA ALA A 53 -10.80 1.11 -10.67
C ALA A 53 -11.74 1.02 -11.88
N GLU A 54 -12.38 -0.13 -12.07
CA GLU A 54 -13.43 -0.26 -13.07
C GLU A 54 -14.58 0.73 -12.80
N ALA A 55 -15.21 1.24 -13.86
CA ALA A 55 -16.29 2.24 -13.74
C ALA A 55 -17.41 1.82 -12.77
N LYS A 56 -17.78 0.53 -12.78
CA LYS A 56 -18.79 -0.04 -11.85
C LYS A 56 -18.37 0.05 -10.37
N VAL A 57 -17.07 -0.01 -10.09
CA VAL A 57 -16.52 0.12 -8.73
C VAL A 57 -16.62 1.56 -8.28
N ILE A 58 -16.24 2.51 -9.15
CA ILE A 58 -16.39 3.95 -8.89
C ILE A 58 -17.84 4.29 -8.59
N GLU A 59 -18.78 3.86 -9.45
CA GLU A 59 -20.21 4.10 -9.27
C GLU A 59 -20.73 3.54 -7.93
N ALA A 60 -20.29 2.33 -7.56
CA ALA A 60 -20.68 1.72 -6.29
C ALA A 60 -20.15 2.52 -5.09
N LEU A 61 -18.87 2.94 -5.10
CA LEU A 61 -18.27 3.72 -4.02
C LEU A 61 -18.94 5.09 -3.89
N GLU A 62 -19.19 5.79 -5.00
CA GLU A 62 -19.94 7.05 -5.00
C GLU A 62 -21.35 6.89 -4.44
N GLY A 63 -22.05 5.81 -4.81
CA GLY A 63 -23.36 5.47 -4.25
C GLY A 63 -23.34 5.23 -2.74
N LEU A 64 -22.27 4.66 -2.19
CA LEU A 64 -22.10 4.51 -0.75
C LEU A 64 -21.80 5.85 -0.07
N LYS A 65 -20.99 6.72 -0.69
CA LYS A 65 -20.72 8.09 -0.20
C LYS A 65 -21.98 8.94 -0.13
N ILE A 66 -22.87 8.86 -1.13
CA ILE A 66 -24.17 9.54 -1.12
C ILE A 66 -25.02 9.12 0.08
N LYS A 67 -24.92 7.85 0.49
CA LYS A 67 -25.58 7.32 1.69
C LYS A 67 -24.88 7.69 3.00
N SER A 68 -23.83 8.51 2.95
CA SER A 68 -23.03 8.92 4.11
C SER A 68 -22.42 7.75 4.88
N LEU A 69 -22.08 6.66 4.17
CA LEU A 69 -21.35 5.54 4.77
C LEU A 69 -19.84 5.82 4.71
N PRO A 70 -19.11 5.67 5.82
CA PRO A 70 -17.65 5.78 5.81
C PRO A 70 -17.05 4.59 5.07
N LEU A 71 -16.06 4.87 4.22
CA LEU A 71 -15.40 3.85 3.38
C LEU A 71 -13.95 3.68 3.80
N GLY A 72 -13.60 2.46 4.20
CA GLY A 72 -12.22 2.06 4.50
C GLY A 72 -11.63 1.19 3.40
N LEU A 73 -10.35 1.38 3.08
CA LEU A 73 -9.54 0.44 2.30
C LEU A 73 -8.56 -0.25 3.22
N PHE A 74 -8.43 -1.56 3.05
CA PHE A 74 -7.38 -2.32 3.71
C PHE A 74 -6.65 -3.19 2.69
N SER A 75 -5.38 -2.92 2.41
CA SER A 75 -4.65 -3.51 1.27
C SER A 75 -3.32 -4.14 1.66
N ASP A 76 -3.05 -5.30 1.06
CA ASP A 76 -1.72 -5.93 1.10
C ASP A 76 -0.97 -5.48 -0.15
N CYS A 77 -0.16 -4.44 -0.02
CA CYS A 77 0.58 -3.85 -1.12
C CYS A 77 2.04 -3.55 -0.74
N GLY A 78 2.85 -3.23 -1.74
CA GLY A 78 4.20 -2.72 -1.54
C GLY A 78 4.21 -1.21 -1.20
N PRO A 79 5.36 -0.67 -0.79
CA PRO A 79 5.52 0.74 -0.40
C PRO A 79 5.28 1.73 -1.55
N ASP A 80 5.29 1.26 -2.80
CA ASP A 80 4.95 2.04 -3.98
C ASP A 80 3.48 2.50 -3.98
N VAL A 81 2.57 1.69 -3.45
CA VAL A 81 1.14 2.03 -3.44
C VAL A 81 0.81 3.15 -2.44
N PRO A 82 1.20 3.09 -1.15
CA PRO A 82 1.00 4.20 -0.22
C PRO A 82 1.68 5.49 -0.70
N PHE A 83 2.89 5.38 -1.27
CA PHE A 83 3.60 6.53 -1.81
C PHE A 83 2.81 7.27 -2.92
N LEU A 84 2.15 6.52 -3.80
CA LEU A 84 1.32 7.08 -4.87
C LEU A 84 -0.11 7.41 -4.42
N TRP A 85 -0.58 6.85 -3.31
CA TRP A 85 -2.00 6.77 -2.96
C TRP A 85 -2.73 8.11 -3.08
N GLY A 86 -2.20 9.18 -2.48
CA GLY A 86 -2.84 10.50 -2.49
C GLY A 86 -3.03 11.11 -3.89
N GLN A 87 -2.34 10.60 -4.91
CA GLN A 87 -2.44 11.06 -6.30
C GLN A 87 -3.44 10.23 -7.10
N LEU A 88 -3.80 9.04 -6.63
CA LEU A 88 -4.69 8.12 -7.34
C LEU A 88 -6.15 8.57 -7.23
N PRO A 89 -6.95 8.50 -8.32
CA PRO A 89 -8.36 8.89 -8.28
C PRO A 89 -9.17 8.16 -7.21
N LEU A 90 -8.85 6.88 -6.96
CA LEU A 90 -9.55 6.04 -5.99
C LEU A 90 -9.39 6.56 -4.54
N ALA A 91 -8.26 7.19 -4.20
CA ALA A 91 -8.02 7.69 -2.84
C ALA A 91 -9.04 8.75 -2.41
N ARG A 92 -9.64 9.48 -3.36
CA ARG A 92 -10.67 10.49 -3.06
C ARG A 92 -12.01 9.90 -2.63
N LEU A 93 -12.23 8.61 -2.92
CA LEU A 93 -13.46 7.90 -2.59
C LEU A 93 -13.36 7.09 -1.30
N ILE A 94 -12.17 7.01 -0.70
CA ILE A 94 -11.87 6.26 0.51
C ILE A 94 -11.58 7.25 1.63
N ASP A 95 -12.24 7.09 2.77
CA ASP A 95 -12.09 7.97 3.93
C ASP A 95 -10.85 7.62 4.76
N GLU A 96 -10.54 6.32 4.86
CA GLU A 96 -9.40 5.81 5.63
C GLU A 96 -8.76 4.64 4.87
N SER A 97 -7.44 4.61 4.80
CA SER A 97 -6.69 3.54 4.12
C SER A 97 -5.62 2.96 5.04
N VAL A 98 -5.63 1.64 5.22
CA VAL A 98 -4.60 0.91 5.95
C VAL A 98 -3.83 0.02 4.98
N PHE A 99 -2.50 0.18 4.97
CA PHE A 99 -1.60 -0.57 4.11
C PHE A 99 -0.69 -1.47 4.97
N THR A 100 -0.72 -2.77 4.73
CA THR A 100 0.04 -3.72 5.57
C THR A 100 1.54 -3.48 5.56
N CYS A 101 2.06 -2.87 4.48
CA CYS A 101 3.49 -2.55 4.39
C CYS A 101 3.92 -1.46 5.38
N GLU A 102 3.02 -0.55 5.76
CA GLU A 102 3.31 0.50 6.74
C GLU A 102 3.12 -0.01 8.18
N GLU A 103 2.17 -0.94 8.37
CA GLU A 103 1.86 -1.52 9.68
C GLU A 103 2.81 -2.66 10.09
N GLY A 104 3.59 -3.22 9.16
CA GLY A 104 4.47 -4.36 9.43
C GLY A 104 3.72 -5.65 9.80
N VAL A 105 2.43 -5.73 9.45
CA VAL A 105 1.57 -6.87 9.77
C VAL A 105 0.87 -7.34 8.51
N LYS A 106 0.88 -8.65 8.23
CA LYS A 106 0.23 -9.24 7.06
C LYS A 106 -1.17 -9.73 7.38
N LYS A 107 -2.13 -9.58 6.45
CA LYS A 107 -3.40 -10.30 6.55
C LYS A 107 -3.16 -11.82 6.61
N PRO A 108 -3.95 -12.57 7.40
CA PRO A 108 -5.14 -12.15 8.16
C PRO A 108 -4.85 -11.92 9.65
N ALA A 109 -3.71 -11.31 10.03
CA ALA A 109 -3.42 -11.10 11.45
C ALA A 109 -4.55 -10.30 12.15
N GLU A 110 -5.14 -10.88 13.19
CA GLU A 110 -6.30 -10.32 13.91
C GLU A 110 -6.05 -8.91 14.45
N ALA A 111 -4.80 -8.61 14.81
CA ALA A 111 -4.39 -7.32 15.34
C ALA A 111 -4.72 -6.13 14.41
N ILE A 112 -4.83 -6.36 13.10
CA ILE A 112 -5.13 -5.29 12.13
C ILE A 112 -6.63 -5.01 12.00
N TYR A 113 -7.49 -5.95 12.40
CA TYR A 113 -8.94 -5.77 12.40
C TYR A 113 -9.47 -5.24 13.74
N ALA A 114 -8.61 -5.12 14.74
CA ALA A 114 -8.99 -4.51 16.01
C ALA A 114 -9.26 -3.02 15.79
N PRO A 115 -10.40 -2.48 16.25
CA PRO A 115 -10.63 -1.04 16.18
C PRO A 115 -9.50 -0.32 16.93
N PRO A 116 -8.98 0.82 16.42
CA PRO A 116 -8.05 1.63 17.20
C PRO A 116 -8.73 1.91 18.54
N SER A 117 -8.03 1.61 19.64
CA SER A 117 -8.60 1.73 20.98
C SER A 117 -9.26 3.10 21.12
N MET A 118 -10.60 3.12 21.19
CA MET A 118 -11.34 4.34 21.49
C MET A 118 -10.88 4.82 22.86
N THR A 119 -9.96 5.77 22.90
CA THR A 119 -9.78 6.59 24.09
C THR A 119 -11.08 7.36 24.27
N PRO A 120 -11.79 7.18 25.40
CA PRO A 120 -12.94 8.02 25.68
C PRO A 120 -12.46 9.47 25.70
N GLY A 121 -13.03 10.31 24.84
CA GLY A 121 -12.81 11.76 24.90
C GLY A 121 -13.13 12.27 26.30
N PRO A 122 -12.51 13.38 26.74
CA PRO A 122 -12.69 13.88 28.10
C PRO A 122 -14.18 14.14 28.35
N ALA A 123 -14.70 13.56 29.43
CA ALA A 123 -16.05 13.84 29.91
C ALA A 123 -16.17 15.36 30.16
N SER A 124 -17.23 15.95 29.60
CA SER A 124 -17.59 17.36 29.76
C SER A 124 -17.84 17.74 31.21
#